data_AF-A0A656JUH4-F1
#
_entry.id   AF-A0A656JUH4-F1
#
_cell.length_a   1.000
_cell.length_b   1.000
_cell.length_c   1.000
_cell.angle_alpha   90.00
_cell.angle_beta   90.00
_cell.angle_gamma   90.00
#
_symmetry.space_group_name_H-M   'P 1'
#
loop_
_entity.id
_entity.type
_entity.pdbx_description
1 polymer ?
#
loop_
_entity_poly.entity_id
_entity_poly.type
_entity_poly.pdbx_seq_one_letter_code
_entity_poly.pdbx_strand_id
1 'polypeptide(L)'
;VAQLQRETAAVSALLANVFKGDQEDEQISAEATAQNASDAETHLYGLDTEHSAFLRLLVSRNAWTRQALENATATMDLMLDGALEQINDMAFELFDMPVSEGDDPIEINPDILSELTL
;
A
#
# COMPACT_ATOMS: atom_id res chain seq x y z
N VAL A 1 52.44 29.05 17.96
CA VAL A 1 51.00 29.06 18.27
C VAL A 1 50.33 27.88 17.59
N ALA A 2 49.52 27.15 18.36
CA ALA A 2 48.55 26.14 17.92
C ALA A 2 49.12 24.87 17.25
N GLN A 3 49.77 24.04 18.08
CA GLN A 3 49.86 22.60 17.86
C GLN A 3 48.51 21.93 18.23
N LEU A 4 47.43 22.42 17.61
CA LEU A 4 46.11 21.79 17.56
C LEU A 4 45.87 21.63 16.05
N GLN A 5 45.93 20.44 15.47
CA GLN A 5 44.73 19.65 15.25
C GLN A 5 45.19 18.21 15.00
N ARG A 6 45.42 17.49 16.10
CA ARG A 6 45.96 16.13 16.13
C ARG A 6 44.85 15.06 16.02
N GLU A 7 43.68 15.40 15.47
CA GLU A 7 42.43 14.65 15.71
C GLU A 7 41.47 14.54 14.50
N THR A 8 41.94 14.54 13.25
CA THR A 8 41.06 14.30 12.08
C THR A 8 41.32 12.99 11.34
N ALA A 9 42.10 12.07 11.93
CA ALA A 9 42.34 10.74 11.36
C ALA A 9 41.38 9.65 11.88
N ALA A 10 40.52 9.95 12.87
CA ALA A 10 39.75 8.94 13.60
C ALA A 10 38.22 9.10 13.51
N VAL A 11 37.69 9.94 12.60
CA VAL A 11 36.22 10.17 12.49
C VAL A 11 35.64 9.67 11.15
N SER A 12 36.45 9.19 10.20
CA SER A 12 35.93 8.66 8.93
C SER A 12 35.47 7.19 9.00
N ALA A 13 35.73 6.48 10.10
CA ALA A 13 35.31 5.08 10.24
C ALA A 13 33.91 4.91 10.88
N LEU A 14 33.38 5.93 11.57
CA LEU A 14 32.11 5.80 12.31
C LEU A 14 30.86 6.13 11.49
N LEU A 15 30.99 6.83 10.35
CA LEU A 15 29.85 7.18 9.48
C LEU A 15 29.50 6.09 8.45
N ALA A 16 30.38 5.12 8.22
CA ALA A 16 30.08 3.98 7.35
C ALA A 16 29.16 2.93 8.02
N ASN A 17 28.95 3.03 9.34
CA ASN A 17 28.18 2.05 10.10
C ASN A 17 26.78 2.54 10.53
N VAL A 18 26.31 3.67 10.00
CA VAL A 18 24.92 4.15 10.19
C VAL A 18 24.01 3.74 9.01
N PHE A 19 24.57 3.31 7.88
CA PHE A 19 23.81 2.85 6.72
C PHE A 19 23.65 1.32 6.65
N LYS A 20 23.74 0.64 7.81
CA LYS A 20 23.61 -0.81 7.88
C LYS A 20 22.65 -1.21 9.00
N GLY A 21 21.43 -1.59 8.60
CA GLY A 21 20.30 -1.97 9.45
C GLY A 21 19.33 -0.81 9.56
N ASP A 22 18.19 -0.78 8.87
CA ASP A 22 17.25 -1.86 8.62
C ASP A 22 16.86 -1.86 7.13
N GLN A 23 17.29 -2.88 6.39
CA GLN A 23 16.43 -3.40 5.34
C GLN A 23 15.43 -4.23 6.11
N GLU A 24 14.35 -3.58 6.54
CA GLU A 24 13.12 -4.28 6.83
C GLU A 24 12.79 -5.03 5.55
N ASP A 25 12.84 -6.33 5.74
CA ASP A 25 12.48 -7.37 4.82
C ASP A 25 11.00 -7.16 4.47
N GLU A 26 10.69 -6.24 3.56
CA GLU A 26 9.47 -6.35 2.78
C GLU A 26 9.83 -7.20 1.56
N GLN A 27 10.19 -8.45 1.87
CA GLN A 27 10.01 -9.54 0.94
C GLN A 27 8.55 -9.54 0.52
N ILE A 28 8.30 -8.97 -0.66
CA ILE A 28 7.53 -9.58 -1.73
C ILE A 28 6.56 -10.66 -1.21
N SER A 29 5.32 -10.27 -0.95
CA SER A 29 4.17 -11.17 -1.13
C SER A 29 3.30 -10.60 -2.25
N ALA A 30 3.85 -10.43 -3.44
CA ALA A 30 3.48 -11.30 -4.56
C ALA A 30 3.39 -12.80 -4.19
N GLU A 31 2.44 -13.16 -3.32
CA GLU A 31 1.94 -14.52 -3.20
C GLU A 31 0.65 -14.61 -3.99
N ALA A 32 0.82 -14.95 -5.27
CA ALA A 32 -0.17 -15.70 -6.02
C ALA A 32 -0.45 -17.02 -5.28
N THR A 33 -1.28 -16.99 -4.24
CA THR A 33 -1.83 -18.19 -3.60
C THR A 33 -3.23 -18.43 -4.12
N ALA A 34 -3.27 -18.95 -5.35
CA ALA A 34 -4.35 -19.80 -5.79
C ALA A 34 -4.32 -21.09 -4.94
N GLN A 35 -4.96 -21.08 -3.77
CA GLN A 35 -5.48 -22.27 -3.05
C GLN A 35 -6.09 -21.90 -1.69
N ASN A 36 -7.38 -21.54 -1.66
CA ASN A 36 -8.28 -22.13 -0.67
C ASN A 36 -9.75 -22.03 -1.13
N ALA A 37 -10.18 -23.01 -1.92
CA ALA A 37 -11.58 -23.28 -2.18
C ALA A 37 -12.23 -23.81 -0.89
N SER A 38 -12.56 -22.95 0.08
CA SER A 38 -13.51 -23.22 1.18
C SER A 38 -13.96 -22.00 2.00
N ASP A 39 -13.47 -20.78 1.74
CA ASP A 39 -14.00 -19.54 2.35
C ASP A 39 -14.39 -18.54 1.25
N ALA A 40 -15.22 -18.98 0.31
CA ALA A 40 -15.50 -18.28 -0.94
C ALA A 40 -16.46 -17.08 -0.81
N GLU A 41 -16.87 -16.71 0.40
CA GLU A 41 -17.83 -15.62 0.62
C GLU A 41 -17.20 -14.37 1.26
N THR A 42 -16.00 -14.49 1.85
CA THR A 42 -15.37 -13.39 2.61
C THR A 42 -14.19 -12.73 1.89
N HIS A 43 -13.42 -13.49 1.09
CA HIS A 43 -12.30 -12.97 0.30
C HIS A 43 -12.78 -12.56 -1.10
N LEU A 44 -13.13 -11.28 -1.29
CA LEU A 44 -13.40 -10.75 -2.62
C LEU A 44 -12.08 -10.63 -3.38
N TYR A 45 -11.95 -11.31 -4.51
CA TYR A 45 -10.81 -11.14 -5.44
C TYR A 45 -9.42 -11.40 -4.84
N GLY A 46 -9.33 -12.24 -3.79
CA GLY A 46 -8.05 -12.50 -3.11
C GLY A 46 -7.62 -11.42 -2.11
N LEU A 47 -8.48 -10.42 -1.85
CA LEU A 47 -8.28 -9.41 -0.83
C LEU A 47 -8.74 -9.91 0.55
N ASP A 48 -8.02 -9.50 1.58
CA ASP A 48 -8.44 -9.71 2.97
C ASP A 48 -9.79 -9.02 3.27
N THR A 49 -10.42 -9.38 4.39
CA THR A 49 -11.69 -8.83 4.87
C THR A 49 -11.65 -7.30 4.94
N GLU A 50 -10.55 -6.73 5.43
CA GLU A 50 -10.39 -5.28 5.59
C GLU A 50 -10.31 -4.57 4.23
N HIS A 51 -9.50 -5.09 3.31
CA HIS A 51 -9.35 -4.58 1.94
C HIS A 51 -10.64 -4.74 1.12
N SER A 52 -11.34 -5.87 1.28
CA SER A 52 -12.65 -6.13 0.68
C SER A 52 -13.69 -5.12 1.17
N ALA A 53 -13.67 -4.77 2.46
CA ALA A 53 -14.54 -3.74 3.03
C ALA A 53 -14.16 -2.33 2.50
N PHE A 54 -12.87 -2.04 2.40
CA PHE A 54 -12.38 -0.79 1.85
C PHE A 54 -12.73 -0.63 0.36
N LEU A 55 -12.60 -1.68 -0.45
CA LEU A 55 -13.02 -1.69 -1.85
C LEU A 55 -14.51 -1.38 -1.98
N ARG A 56 -15.37 -2.04 -1.19
CA ARG A 56 -16.82 -1.73 -1.15
C ARG A 56 -17.10 -0.27 -0.79
N LEU A 57 -16.31 0.31 0.11
CA LEU A 57 -16.41 1.72 0.44
C LEU A 57 -15.97 2.60 -0.75
N LEU A 58 -14.84 2.30 -1.38
CA LEU A 58 -14.33 3.05 -2.53
C LEU A 58 -15.37 3.11 -3.64
N VAL A 59 -15.93 1.96 -4.06
CA VAL A 59 -16.92 1.90 -5.13
C VAL A 59 -18.26 2.57 -4.80
N SER A 60 -18.51 2.93 -3.53
CA SER A 60 -19.75 3.61 -3.13
C SER A 60 -19.81 5.08 -3.61
N ARG A 61 -18.67 5.67 -3.98
CA ARG A 61 -18.59 7.00 -4.59
C ARG A 61 -17.55 7.01 -5.70
N ASN A 62 -17.78 7.80 -6.73
CA ASN A 62 -16.84 7.92 -7.85
C ASN A 62 -15.58 8.75 -7.52
N ALA A 63 -15.57 9.53 -6.43
CA ALA A 63 -14.40 10.28 -6.01
C ALA A 63 -14.38 10.46 -4.48
N TRP A 64 -13.17 10.47 -3.92
CA TRP A 64 -12.92 10.65 -2.50
C TRP A 64 -11.79 11.65 -2.29
N THR A 65 -11.85 12.43 -1.21
CA THR A 65 -10.68 13.22 -0.79
C THR A 65 -9.73 12.33 -0.01
N ARG A 66 -8.42 12.61 -0.09
CA ARG A 66 -7.40 11.84 0.63
C ARG A 66 -7.72 11.74 2.12
N GLN A 67 -8.08 12.86 2.72
CA GLN A 67 -8.42 12.97 4.14
C GLN A 67 -9.63 12.11 4.54
N ALA A 68 -10.61 11.94 3.65
CA ALA A 68 -11.77 11.08 3.93
C ALA A 68 -11.39 9.60 3.90
N LEU A 69 -10.53 9.19 2.97
CA LEU A 69 -10.05 7.82 2.92
C LEU A 69 -9.08 7.52 4.07
N GLU A 70 -8.18 8.44 4.43
CA GLU A 70 -7.32 8.29 5.60
C GLU A 70 -8.13 8.04 6.88
N ASN A 71 -9.27 8.74 7.04
CA ASN A 71 -10.15 8.51 8.18
C ASN A 71 -10.84 7.13 8.13
N ALA A 72 -11.22 6.68 6.93
CA ALA A 72 -11.83 5.38 6.73
C ALA A 72 -10.84 4.24 7.00
N THR A 73 -9.63 4.31 6.43
CA THR A 73 -8.59 3.29 6.62
C THR A 73 -8.07 3.30 8.05
N ALA A 74 -7.96 4.45 8.72
CA ALA A 74 -7.63 4.52 10.14
C ALA A 74 -8.65 3.80 11.05
N THR A 75 -9.93 3.74 10.65
CA THR A 75 -10.94 2.96 11.39
C THR A 75 -10.76 1.46 11.18
N MET A 76 -10.14 1.06 10.08
CA MET A 76 -9.84 -0.32 9.70
C MET A 76 -8.41 -0.73 10.09
N ASP A 77 -7.65 0.10 10.82
CA ASP A 77 -6.22 -0.13 11.11
C ASP A 77 -5.33 -0.30 9.86
N LEU A 78 -5.77 0.22 8.71
CA LEU A 78 -5.07 0.15 7.44
C LEU A 78 -4.35 1.47 7.11
N MET A 79 -3.20 1.34 6.47
CA MET A 79 -2.52 2.47 5.82
C MET A 79 -3.19 2.77 4.48
N LEU A 80 -3.57 4.03 4.25
CA LEU A 80 -4.28 4.42 3.02
C LEU A 80 -3.50 4.07 1.76
N ASP A 81 -2.22 4.44 1.71
CA ASP A 81 -1.36 4.25 0.54
C ASP A 81 -1.27 2.76 0.20
N GLY A 82 -0.87 1.93 1.17
CA GLY A 82 -0.77 0.48 0.98
C GLY A 82 -2.10 -0.19 0.63
N ALA A 83 -3.22 0.27 1.21
CA ALA A 83 -4.54 -0.28 0.88
C ALA A 83 -4.96 0.06 -0.56
N LEU A 84 -4.67 1.28 -1.04
CA LEU A 84 -4.91 1.67 -2.43
C LEU A 84 -3.98 0.92 -3.39
N GLU A 85 -2.71 0.75 -3.04
CA GLU A 85 -1.75 -0.02 -3.82
C GLU A 85 -2.22 -1.47 -3.98
N GLN A 86 -2.58 -2.15 -2.88
CA GLN A 86 -3.05 -3.54 -2.92
C GLN A 86 -4.32 -3.70 -3.77
N ILE A 87 -5.26 -2.75 -3.66
CA ILE A 87 -6.50 -2.77 -4.43
C ILE A 87 -6.23 -2.50 -5.91
N ASN A 88 -5.36 -1.54 -6.24
CA ASN A 88 -5.00 -1.24 -7.61
C ASN A 88 -4.23 -2.39 -8.25
N ASP A 89 -3.31 -3.03 -7.53
CA ASP A 89 -2.52 -4.17 -8.02
C ASP A 89 -3.44 -5.36 -8.36
N MET A 90 -4.33 -5.74 -7.43
CA MET A 90 -5.36 -6.76 -7.66
C MET A 90 -6.20 -6.44 -8.91
N ALA A 91 -6.61 -5.18 -9.05
CA ALA A 91 -7.42 -4.75 -10.17
C ALA A 91 -6.66 -4.78 -11.50
N PHE A 92 -5.38 -4.42 -11.51
CA PHE A 92 -4.52 -4.58 -12.67
C PHE A 92 -4.36 -6.05 -13.04
N GLU A 93 -4.17 -6.93 -12.08
CA GLU A 93 -4.03 -8.37 -12.35
C GLU A 93 -5.30 -8.98 -12.96
N LEU A 94 -6.49 -8.53 -12.53
CA LEU A 94 -7.77 -9.11 -12.96
C LEU A 94 -8.39 -8.42 -14.18
N PHE A 95 -8.31 -7.09 -14.24
CA PHE A 95 -9.03 -6.25 -15.18
C PHE A 95 -8.09 -5.39 -16.06
N ASP A 96 -6.77 -5.53 -15.89
CA ASP A 96 -5.74 -4.75 -16.61
C ASP A 96 -5.88 -3.22 -16.39
N MET A 97 -6.51 -2.81 -15.28
CA MET A 97 -6.79 -1.41 -14.97
C MET A 97 -6.81 -1.12 -13.47
N PRO A 98 -6.49 0.11 -13.02
CA PRO A 98 -6.56 0.47 -11.61
C PRO A 98 -8.00 0.70 -11.14
N VAL A 99 -8.28 0.45 -9.85
CA VAL A 99 -9.55 0.85 -9.23
C VAL A 99 -9.61 2.36 -9.03
N SER A 100 -8.49 2.95 -8.65
CA SER A 100 -8.40 4.33 -8.20
C SER A 100 -7.19 5.02 -8.81
N GLU A 101 -7.38 6.29 -9.17
CA GLU A 101 -6.38 7.14 -9.82
C GLU A 101 -6.35 8.52 -9.14
N GLY A 102 -5.19 9.18 -9.17
CA GLY A 102 -5.00 10.48 -8.53
C GLY A 102 -4.61 10.38 -7.04
N ASP A 103 -4.20 11.52 -6.48
CA ASP A 103 -3.68 11.62 -5.10
C ASP A 103 -4.61 12.47 -4.19
N ASP A 104 -5.13 13.58 -4.71
CA ASP A 104 -6.23 14.34 -4.08
C ASP A 104 -6.96 15.21 -5.13
N PRO A 105 -8.25 14.96 -5.43
CA PRO A 105 -9.04 13.81 -4.97
C PRO A 105 -8.60 12.51 -5.66
N ILE A 106 -8.92 11.40 -5.00
CA ILE A 106 -8.75 10.04 -5.50
C ILE A 106 -10.02 9.68 -6.26
N GLU A 107 -9.89 9.50 -7.56
CA GLU A 107 -10.98 9.21 -8.50
C GLU A 107 -11.08 7.70 -8.71
N ILE A 108 -12.29 7.16 -8.59
CA ILE A 108 -12.55 5.73 -8.79
C ILE A 108 -12.93 5.50 -10.23
N ASN A 109 -12.22 4.61 -10.90
CA ASN A 109 -12.43 4.33 -12.31
C ASN A 109 -13.80 3.65 -12.49
N PRO A 110 -14.79 4.29 -13.14
CA PRO A 110 -16.15 3.76 -13.23
C PRO A 110 -16.23 2.53 -14.14
N ASP A 111 -15.23 2.33 -15.01
CA ASP A 111 -15.17 1.21 -15.93
C ASP A 111 -14.88 -0.08 -15.15
N ILE A 112 -14.01 -0.02 -14.12
CA ILE A 112 -13.79 -1.15 -13.21
C ILE A 112 -15.03 -1.49 -12.38
N LEU A 113 -15.90 -0.52 -12.10
CA LEU A 113 -17.15 -0.76 -11.37
C LEU A 113 -18.12 -1.64 -12.16
N SER A 114 -18.02 -1.63 -13.49
CA SER A 114 -18.84 -2.48 -14.35
C SER A 114 -18.32 -3.93 -14.37
N GLU A 115 -17.01 -4.09 -14.22
CA GLU A 115 -16.34 -5.40 -14.17
C GLU A 115 -16.42 -6.04 -12.78
N LEU A 116 -16.33 -5.23 -11.72
CA LEU A 116 -16.60 -5.63 -10.34
C LEU A 116 -18.09 -5.94 -10.22
N THR A 117 -18.47 -7.20 -10.44
CA THR A 117 -19.84 -7.68 -10.24
C THR A 117 -20.19 -7.72 -8.74
N LEU A 118 -20.32 -6.56 -8.12
CA LEU A 118 -20.62 -6.34 -6.69
C LEU A 118 -22.12 -6.23 -6.42
#